data_AF-A0A7W0UHE8-F1
#
_entry.id   AF-A0A7W0UHE8-F1
#
_cell.length_a   1.000
_cell.length_b   1.000
_cell.length_c   1.000
_cell.angle_alpha   90.00
_cell.angle_beta   90.00
_cell.angle_gamma   90.00
#
_symmetry.space_group_name_H-M   'P 1'
#
loop_
_entity.id
_entity.type
_entity.pdbx_description
1 polymer ?
#
loop_
_entity_poly.entity_id
_entity_poly.type
_entity_poly.pdbx_seq_one_letter_code
_entity_poly.pdbx_strand_id
1 'polypeptide(L)' 'HPYLAAWWPPGHIIGWEHTFTHEVRDLIVAVAEDSVASPDFADGLRVQRVLAAVAESAATGRWTSP' A
#
# COMPACT_ATOMS: atom_id res chain seq x y z
N HIS A 1 11.39 10.48 8.96
CA HIS A 1 10.52 9.41 8.44
C HIS A 1 11.05 8.06 8.93
N PRO A 2 10.20 7.10 9.33
CA PRO A 2 10.60 5.86 10.02
C PRO A 2 11.71 5.04 9.33
N TYR A 3 11.76 5.03 7.99
CA TYR A 3 12.77 4.25 7.27
C TYR A 3 14.11 4.96 7.03
N LEU A 4 14.22 6.28 7.23
CA LEU A 4 15.40 7.04 6.78
C LEU A 4 16.69 6.69 7.53
N ALA A 5 16.58 6.21 8.77
CA ALA A 5 17.74 5.84 9.58
C ALA A 5 18.54 4.67 8.98
N ALA A 6 17.94 3.89 8.09
CA ALA A 6 18.58 2.74 7.43
C ALA A 6 19.31 3.10 6.12
N TRP A 7 19.28 4.37 5.71
CA TRP A 7 19.83 4.82 4.42
C TRP A 7 20.96 5.84 4.61
N TRP A 8 21.15 6.71 3.62
CA TRP A 8 22.23 7.66 3.50
C TRP A 8 22.07 8.88 4.42
N PRO A 9 23.17 9.60 4.72
CA PRO A 9 23.11 10.85 5.46
C PRO A 9 22.19 11.91 4.82
N PRO A 10 21.70 12.88 5.61
CA PRO A 10 20.85 13.96 5.10
C PRO A 10 21.43 14.65 3.85
N GLY A 11 20.58 14.91 2.86
CA GLY A 11 20.96 15.50 1.56
C GLY A 11 21.11 14.50 0.42
N HIS A 12 21.11 13.20 0.71
CA HIS A 12 21.10 12.14 -0.30
C HIS A 12 19.66 11.65 -0.49
N ILE A 13 19.12 11.86 -1.69
CA ILE A 13 17.76 11.41 -2.00
C ILE A 13 17.69 9.88 -2.04
N ILE A 14 16.55 9.36 -1.64
CA ILE A 14 16.14 7.99 -1.97
C ILE A 14 15.16 8.03 -3.13
N GLY A 15 15.13 6.96 -3.93
CA GLY A 15 14.27 6.82 -5.08
C GLY A 15 13.05 5.93 -4.85
N TRP A 16 12.24 5.80 -5.89
CA TRP A 16 11.03 4.98 -5.94
C TRP A 16 11.28 3.52 -5.51
N GLU A 17 12.44 2.97 -5.87
CA GLU A 17 12.88 1.62 -5.55
C GLU A 17 13.01 1.34 -4.03
N HIS A 18 13.23 2.39 -3.22
CA HIS A 18 13.37 2.23 -1.78
C HIS A 18 12.02 1.87 -1.13
N THR A 19 10.90 2.26 -1.77
CA THR A 19 9.54 1.89 -1.34
C THR A 19 9.39 0.38 -1.23
N PHE A 20 9.85 -0.38 -2.22
CA PHE A 20 9.77 -1.84 -2.21
C PHE A 20 10.63 -2.45 -1.11
N THR A 21 11.79 -1.86 -0.83
CA THR A 21 12.62 -2.32 0.29
C THR A 21 11.91 -2.08 1.63
N HIS A 22 11.20 -0.96 1.78
CA HIS A 22 10.42 -0.66 2.99
C HIS A 22 9.22 -1.60 3.12
N GLU A 23 8.49 -1.86 2.03
CA GLU A 23 7.36 -2.81 2.02
C GLU A 23 7.79 -4.24 2.40
N VAL A 24 8.91 -4.73 1.83
CA VAL A 24 9.44 -6.06 2.17
C VAL A 24 9.90 -6.13 3.62
N ARG A 25 10.57 -5.08 4.12
CA ARG A 25 10.96 -4.98 5.53
C ARG A 25 9.73 -5.13 6.43
N ASP A 26 8.69 -4.35 6.17
CA ASP A 26 7.51 -4.30 7.05
C ASP A 26 6.73 -5.60 7.02
N LEU A 27 6.64 -6.26 5.86
CA LEU A 27 6.08 -7.60 5.76
C LEU A 27 6.87 -8.62 6.60
N ILE A 28 8.20 -8.63 6.50
CA ILE A 28 9.05 -9.56 7.25
C ILE A 28 8.94 -9.30 8.76
N VAL A 29 8.93 -8.03 9.18
CA VAL A 29 8.75 -7.65 10.59
C VAL A 29 7.39 -8.10 11.11
N ALA A 30 6.31 -7.88 10.35
CA ALA A 30 4.97 -8.31 10.75
C ALA A 30 4.88 -9.83 10.94
N VAL A 31 5.49 -10.61 10.04
CA VAL A 31 5.57 -12.07 10.16
C VAL A 31 6.39 -12.48 11.40
N ALA A 32 7.54 -11.85 11.63
CA ALA A 32 8.41 -12.18 12.76
C ALA A 32 7.77 -11.84 14.12
N GLU A 33 6.94 -10.80 14.17
CA GLU A 33 6.26 -10.32 15.37
C GLU A 33 4.85 -10.91 15.55
N ASP A 34 4.41 -11.82 14.67
CA ASP A 34 3.04 -12.35 14.64
C ASP A 34 1.97 -11.24 14.66
N SER A 35 2.21 -10.17 13.89
CA SER A 35 1.33 -9.02 13.76
C SER A 35 0.75 -8.90 12.34
N VAL A 36 -0.28 -8.09 12.19
CA VAL A 36 -0.97 -7.91 10.89
C VAL A 36 -0.14 -6.98 10.00
N ALA A 37 0.31 -7.51 8.86
CA ALA A 37 0.92 -6.69 7.81
C ALA A 37 -0.13 -5.73 7.22
N SER A 38 0.24 -4.47 7.01
CA SER A 38 -0.64 -3.44 6.47
C SER A 38 -0.04 -2.82 5.21
N PRO A 39 -0.82 -2.60 4.13
CA PRO A 39 -2.24 -2.99 4.00
C PRO A 39 -2.41 -4.51 3.87
N ASP A 40 -3.56 -5.01 4.32
CA ASP A 40 -3.89 -6.43 4.25
C ASP A 40 -4.87 -6.76 3.10
N PHE A 41 -5.35 -8.00 3.06
CA PHE A 41 -6.32 -8.42 2.05
C PHE A 41 -7.70 -7.78 2.20
N ALA A 42 -8.13 -7.42 3.41
CA ALA A 42 -9.39 -6.72 3.61
C ALA A 42 -9.33 -5.29 3.04
N ASP A 43 -8.18 -4.62 3.20
CA ASP A 43 -7.92 -3.35 2.54
C ASP A 43 -7.87 -3.48 1.02
N GLY A 44 -7.20 -4.53 0.50
CA GLY A 44 -7.18 -4.84 -0.93
C GLY A 44 -8.60 -5.08 -1.50
N LEU A 45 -9.46 -5.80 -0.76
CA LEU A 45 -10.85 -6.01 -1.14
C LEU A 45 -11.65 -4.71 -1.18
N ARG A 46 -11.42 -3.80 -0.21
CA ARG A 46 -12.07 -2.48 -0.20
C ARG A 46 -11.69 -1.67 -1.45
N VAL A 47 -10.42 -1.69 -1.84
CA VAL A 47 -9.95 -1.05 -3.09
C VAL A 47 -10.63 -1.69 -4.31
N GLN A 48 -10.70 -3.02 -4.38
CA GLN A 48 -11.35 -3.71 -5.50
C GLN A 48 -12.83 -3.36 -5.64
N ARG A 49 -13.57 -3.18 -4.53
CA ARG A 49 -14.97 -2.72 -4.57
C ARG A 49 -15.11 -1.33 -5.17
N VAL A 50 -14.21 -0.41 -4.83
CA VAL A 50 -14.17 0.93 -5.44
C VAL A 50 -13.91 0.82 -6.94
N LEU A 51 -12.95 0.01 -7.36
CA LEU A 51 -12.66 -0.19 -8.78
C LEU A 51 -13.86 -0.80 -9.53
N ALA A 52 -14.57 -1.74 -8.92
CA ALA A 52 -15.79 -2.32 -9.47
C ALA A 52 -16.92 -1.28 -9.62
N ALA A 53 -17.12 -0.43 -8.59
CA ALA A 53 -18.11 0.65 -8.66
C ALA A 53 -17.80 1.66 -9.78
N VAL A 54 -16.52 2.01 -9.97
CA VAL A 54 -16.07 2.88 -11.08
C VAL A 54 -16.40 2.26 -12.44
N ALA A 55 -16.12 0.97 -12.62
CA ALA A 55 -16.44 0.26 -13.86
C ALA A 55 -17.94 0.24 -14.15
N GLU A 56 -18.78 -0.04 -13.14
CA GLU A 56 -20.24 -0.01 -13.26
C GLU A 56 -20.77 1.39 -13.59
N SER A 57 -20.20 2.42 -12.96
CA SER A 57 -20.58 3.80 -13.20
C SER A 57 -20.31 4.22 -14.65
N ALA A 58 -19.16 3.83 -15.19
CA ALA A 58 -18.81 4.06 -16.59
C ALA A 58 -19.75 3.34 -17.57
N ALA A 59 -20.21 2.13 -17.24
CA ALA A 59 -21.10 1.35 -18.09
C ALA A 59 -22.55 1.90 -18.10
N THR A 60 -23.02 2.41 -16.96
CA THR A 60 -24.42 2.83 -16.77
C THR A 60 -24.65 4.33 -16.93
N GLY A 61 -23.60 5.15 -16.88
CA GLY A 61 -23.69 6.61 -16.85
C GLY A 61 -24.32 7.15 -15.56
N ARG A 62 -24.27 6.37 -14.46
CA ARG A 62 -24.88 6.72 -13.16
C ARG A 62 -23.87 6.59 -12.04
N TRP A 63 -24.09 7.32 -10.96
CA TRP A 63 -23.34 7.15 -9.73
C TRP A 63 -23.68 5.82 -9.07
N THR A 64 -22.67 5.12 -8.55
CA THR A 64 -22.80 3.85 -7.83
C THR A 64 -21.97 3.90 -6.55
N SER A 65 -22.29 3.01 -5.60
CA SER A 65 -21.55 2.88 -4.34
C SER A 65 -20.76 1.57 -4.33
N PRO A 66 -19.53 1.58 -3.77
CA PRO A 66 -18.73 0.36 -3.56
C PRO A 66 -19.25 -0.54 -2.44
#